data_AF-A0A1H2XAL5-F1
#
_entry.id   AF-A0A1H2XAL5-F1
#
_cell.length_a   1.000
_cell.length_b   1.000
_cell.length_c   1.000
_cell.angle_alpha   90.00
_cell.angle_beta   90.00
_cell.angle_gamma   90.00
#
_symmetry.space_group_name_H-M   'P 1'
#
loop_
_entity.id
_entity.type
_entity.pdbx_description
1 polymer ?
#
loop_
_entity_poly.entity_id
_entity_poly.type
_entity_poly.pdbx_seq_one_letter_code
_entity_poly.pdbx_strand_id
1 'polypeptide(L)'
;MKNKYSVGSIVTFKTHPLFNDFRIQGDGKYVPPVMMVKEVFIENNKKRTHDEETGKKISDKVKYTCVYFDDDKSQFTENTIYESFLRSYKKLKIERISEIGELRDDTDTIIKEIKSYFKKPLVYKFGGIVRFITKKIEIYKKRSSKKITEKKGEIEKDNIKSTIQYVVNYASPDFVMCGLKKNDDKNLFYENGQVKKQVSETLLKVKWFNPIQKKFSEQFLPIEFFTDRMNFKSEVLEEELVSKEVTPNQS
;
A
#
# COMPACT_ATOMS: atom_id res chain seq x y z
N MET A 1 2.83 -23.88 -14.30
CA MET A 1 2.45 -23.46 -12.94
C MET A 1 2.13 -21.97 -13.00
N LYS A 2 1.03 -21.49 -12.40
CA LYS A 2 0.60 -20.09 -12.52
C LYS A 2 0.73 -19.39 -11.17
N ASN A 3 1.47 -18.28 -11.12
CA ASN A 3 1.52 -17.41 -9.96
C ASN A 3 0.19 -16.69 -9.75
N LYS A 4 -0.16 -16.41 -8.48
CA LYS A 4 -1.40 -15.73 -8.10
C LYS A 4 -1.37 -14.22 -8.31
N TYR A 5 -0.19 -13.61 -8.15
CA TYR A 5 -0.02 -12.16 -8.22
C TYR A 5 1.03 -11.80 -9.27
N SER A 6 0.76 -10.78 -10.09
CA SER A 6 1.73 -10.22 -11.05
C SER A 6 2.53 -9.08 -10.43
N VAL A 7 3.59 -8.64 -11.09
CA VAL A 7 4.24 -7.34 -10.80
C VAL A 7 3.18 -6.23 -10.80
N GLY A 8 3.29 -5.27 -9.88
CA GLY A 8 2.32 -4.21 -9.65
C GLY A 8 1.08 -4.63 -8.84
N SER A 9 0.93 -5.90 -8.47
CA SER A 9 -0.16 -6.34 -7.60
C SER A 9 0.00 -5.78 -6.19
N ILE A 10 -1.12 -5.39 -5.57
CA ILE A 10 -1.15 -4.95 -4.17
C ILE A 10 -1.51 -6.14 -3.27
N VAL A 11 -0.67 -6.38 -2.26
CA VAL A 11 -0.77 -7.51 -1.33
C VAL A 11 -0.45 -7.07 0.09
N THR A 12 -0.85 -7.87 1.07
CA THR A 12 -0.36 -7.77 2.45
C THR A 12 -0.31 -9.15 3.08
N PHE A 13 0.26 -9.28 4.27
CA PHE A 13 0.25 -10.53 5.01
C PHE A 13 -1.19 -10.94 5.34
N LYS A 14 -1.50 -12.23 5.21
CA LYS A 14 -2.84 -12.77 5.49
C LYS A 14 -3.32 -12.55 6.93
N THR A 15 -2.40 -12.24 7.85
CA THR A 15 -2.65 -11.90 9.25
C THR A 15 -3.09 -10.45 9.46
N HIS A 16 -3.15 -9.63 8.41
CA HIS A 16 -3.54 -8.23 8.54
C HIS A 16 -4.95 -8.11 9.18
N PRO A 17 -5.11 -7.36 10.29
CA PRO A 17 -6.34 -7.36 11.09
C PRO A 17 -7.55 -6.86 10.30
N LEU A 18 -7.32 -5.95 9.34
CA LEU A 18 -8.39 -5.42 8.49
C LEU A 18 -9.05 -6.43 7.54
N PHE A 19 -8.58 -7.69 7.50
CA PHE A 19 -9.36 -8.74 6.86
C PHE A 19 -10.59 -9.18 7.66
N ASN A 20 -10.58 -8.94 8.97
CA ASN A 20 -11.61 -9.43 9.89
C ASN A 20 -12.42 -8.26 10.49
N ASP A 21 -11.79 -7.10 10.70
CA ASP A 21 -12.39 -5.93 11.35
C ASP A 21 -12.14 -4.64 10.54
N PHE A 22 -12.88 -3.57 10.79
CA PHE A 22 -12.65 -2.24 10.19
C PHE A 22 -11.53 -1.46 10.90
N ARG A 23 -11.16 -1.90 12.11
CA ARG A 23 -10.17 -1.23 12.97
C ARG A 23 -9.15 -2.20 13.53
N ILE A 24 -7.98 -1.65 13.80
CA ILE A 24 -6.91 -2.36 14.49
C ILE A 24 -7.25 -2.40 15.98
N GLN A 25 -7.25 -3.60 16.54
CA GLN A 25 -7.27 -3.85 17.98
C GLN A 25 -5.82 -4.08 18.44
N GLY A 26 -5.29 -3.22 19.30
CA GLY A 26 -3.89 -3.28 19.77
C GLY A 26 -2.96 -2.26 19.12
N ASP A 27 -1.65 -2.49 19.23
CA ASP A 27 -0.64 -1.56 18.72
C ASP A 27 -0.51 -1.65 17.18
N GLY A 28 -0.61 -0.49 16.53
CA GLY A 28 -0.49 -0.34 15.09
C GLY A 28 0.89 -0.75 14.54
N LYS A 29 1.93 -0.73 15.38
CA LYS A 29 3.31 -1.12 14.99
C LYS A 29 3.45 -2.57 14.55
N TYR A 30 2.56 -3.45 14.99
CA TYR A 30 2.56 -4.86 14.60
C TYR A 30 1.64 -5.16 13.42
N VAL A 31 0.98 -4.14 12.87
CA VAL A 31 0.11 -4.30 11.71
C VAL A 31 0.97 -4.39 10.46
N PRO A 32 0.86 -5.47 9.67
CA PRO A 32 1.67 -5.58 8.47
C PRO A 32 1.41 -4.43 7.47
N PRO A 33 2.42 -4.00 6.70
CA PRO A 33 2.23 -3.01 5.65
C PRO A 33 1.40 -3.58 4.48
N VAL A 34 0.74 -2.70 3.74
CA VAL A 34 0.26 -2.98 2.40
C VAL A 34 1.41 -2.73 1.43
N MET A 35 1.71 -3.74 0.61
CA MET A 35 2.89 -3.81 -0.22
C MET A 35 2.52 -3.93 -1.71
N MET A 36 3.45 -3.54 -2.57
CA MET A 36 3.41 -3.74 -4.02
C MET A 36 4.35 -4.87 -4.42
N VAL A 37 3.91 -5.79 -5.28
CA VAL A 37 4.77 -6.84 -5.85
C VAL A 37 5.72 -6.22 -6.87
N LYS A 38 7.02 -6.23 -6.59
CA LYS A 38 8.10 -5.76 -7.47
C LYS A 38 8.60 -6.85 -8.39
N GLU A 39 8.74 -8.06 -7.86
CA GLU A 39 9.26 -9.22 -8.60
C GLU A 39 8.47 -10.48 -8.27
N VAL A 40 8.34 -11.36 -9.25
CA VAL A 40 7.75 -12.70 -9.08
C VAL A 40 8.83 -13.74 -9.38
N PHE A 41 9.04 -14.68 -8.46
CA PHE A 41 9.91 -15.82 -8.69
C PHE A 41 9.11 -17.11 -8.65
N ILE A 42 9.32 -17.96 -9.64
CA ILE A 42 8.69 -19.27 -9.76
C ILE A 42 9.80 -20.30 -9.80
N GLU A 43 9.91 -21.08 -8.73
CA GLU A 43 10.87 -22.16 -8.57
C GLU A 43 10.42 -23.40 -9.36
N ASN A 44 11.39 -24.20 -9.80
CA ASN A 44 11.13 -25.43 -10.54
C ASN A 44 10.60 -26.55 -9.62
N ASN A 45 10.27 -27.70 -10.23
CA ASN A 45 9.76 -28.86 -9.49
C ASN A 45 10.80 -29.52 -8.57
N LYS A 46 12.10 -29.20 -8.71
CA LYS A 46 13.17 -29.74 -7.86
C LYS A 46 13.28 -29.02 -6.51
N LYS A 47 12.63 -27.86 -6.33
CA LYS A 47 12.65 -27.14 -5.06
C LYS A 47 11.98 -27.97 -3.96
N ARG A 48 12.74 -28.25 -2.90
CA ARG A 48 12.21 -28.84 -1.65
C ARG A 48 11.17 -27.89 -1.03
N THR A 49 9.95 -28.38 -0.92
CA THR A 49 8.80 -27.67 -0.34
C THR A 49 8.30 -28.27 0.96
N HIS A 50 8.69 -29.51 1.24
CA HIS A 50 8.30 -30.25 2.42
C HIS A 50 9.55 -30.66 3.19
N ASP A 51 9.40 -30.70 4.51
CA ASP A 51 10.38 -31.26 5.39
C ASP A 51 10.43 -32.79 5.25
N GLU A 52 11.63 -33.38 5.27
CA GLU A 52 11.84 -34.81 5.00
C GLU A 52 11.42 -35.69 6.18
N GLU A 53 11.63 -35.22 7.41
CA GLU A 53 11.31 -35.99 8.61
C GLU A 53 9.82 -35.94 8.91
N THR A 54 9.24 -34.74 8.87
CA THR A 54 7.84 -34.53 9.28
C THR A 54 6.86 -34.59 8.11
N GLY A 55 7.33 -34.54 6.87
CA GLY A 55 6.49 -34.43 5.67
C GLY A 55 5.71 -33.11 5.58
N LYS A 56 5.90 -32.17 6.50
CA LYS A 56 5.14 -30.91 6.55
C LYS A 56 5.66 -29.89 5.56
N LYS A 57 4.76 -29.10 4.99
CA LYS A 57 5.12 -28.03 4.05
C LYS A 57 5.88 -26.91 4.77
N ILE A 58 7.07 -26.57 4.27
CA ILE A 58 7.98 -25.54 4.82
C ILE A 58 8.27 -24.41 3.83
N SER A 59 7.94 -24.56 2.55
CA SER A 59 8.11 -23.48 1.57
C SER A 59 7.12 -23.57 0.41
N ASP A 60 7.00 -22.46 -0.33
CA ASP A 60 6.27 -22.40 -1.58
C ASP A 60 7.21 -22.41 -2.78
N LYS A 61 6.71 -22.88 -3.92
CA LYS A 61 7.41 -22.73 -5.21
C LYS A 61 7.32 -21.31 -5.77
N VAL A 62 6.43 -20.46 -5.25
CA VAL A 62 6.27 -19.08 -5.70
C VAL A 62 6.58 -18.14 -4.54
N LYS A 63 7.48 -17.19 -4.80
CA LYS A 63 7.85 -16.12 -3.86
C LYS A 63 7.82 -14.78 -4.59
N TYR A 64 7.63 -13.71 -3.82
CA TYR A 64 7.46 -12.37 -4.34
C TYR A 64 8.40 -11.40 -3.61
N THR A 65 9.15 -10.58 -4.34
CA THR A 65 9.75 -9.39 -3.73
C THR A 65 8.67 -8.33 -3.65
N CYS A 66 8.33 -7.92 -2.43
CA CYS A 66 7.29 -6.95 -2.13
C CYS A 66 7.91 -5.68 -1.57
N VAL A 67 7.39 -4.52 -1.96
CA VAL A 67 7.88 -3.20 -1.55
C VAL A 67 6.79 -2.44 -0.80
N TYR A 68 7.17 -1.78 0.28
CA TYR A 68 6.34 -0.81 1.00
C TYR A 68 7.17 0.39 1.44
N PHE A 69 6.50 1.46 1.86
CA PHE A 69 7.16 2.61 2.47
C PHE A 69 7.17 2.45 3.99
N ASP A 70 8.33 2.62 4.61
CA ASP A 70 8.56 2.63 6.05
C ASP A 70 8.68 4.11 6.47
N ASP A 71 7.68 4.62 7.21
CA ASP A 71 7.61 6.04 7.57
C ASP A 71 8.62 6.41 8.66
N ASP A 72 8.84 5.51 9.63
CA ASP A 72 9.83 5.62 10.70
C ASP A 72 11.25 5.86 10.15
N LYS A 73 11.56 5.25 8.99
CA LYS A 73 12.84 5.46 8.28
C LYS A 73 12.75 6.40 7.08
N SER A 74 11.54 6.79 6.70
CA SER A 74 11.23 7.55 5.49
C SER A 74 11.90 6.96 4.22
N GLN A 75 11.76 5.64 4.02
CA GLN A 75 12.37 4.93 2.90
C GLN A 75 11.49 3.80 2.38
N PHE A 76 11.71 3.34 1.14
CA PHE A 76 11.09 2.09 0.69
C PHE A 76 11.89 0.89 1.19
N THR A 77 11.17 -0.12 1.69
CA THR A 77 11.73 -1.37 2.19
C THR A 77 11.23 -2.53 1.32
N GLU A 78 12.10 -3.51 1.06
CA GLU A 78 11.80 -4.68 0.25
C GLU A 78 11.87 -5.96 1.09
N ASN A 79 10.93 -6.87 0.90
CA ASN A 79 10.91 -8.18 1.54
C ASN A 79 10.52 -9.28 0.56
N THR A 80 11.22 -10.42 0.61
CA THR A 80 10.85 -11.62 -0.16
C THR A 80 9.89 -12.48 0.66
N ILE A 81 8.70 -12.75 0.12
CA ILE A 81 7.61 -13.40 0.85
C ILE A 81 7.02 -14.54 0.02
N TYR A 82 6.73 -15.67 0.67
CA TYR A 82 6.06 -16.82 0.04
C TYR A 82 4.58 -16.53 -0.28
N GLU A 83 4.09 -17.12 -1.37
CA GLU A 83 2.72 -16.92 -1.85
C GLU A 83 1.64 -17.20 -0.79
N SER A 84 1.81 -18.26 0.00
CA SER A 84 0.86 -18.70 1.03
C SER A 84 0.77 -17.76 2.24
N PHE A 85 1.69 -16.80 2.37
CA PHE A 85 1.66 -15.79 3.43
C PHE A 85 0.90 -14.54 2.99
N LEU A 86 0.66 -14.37 1.69
CA LEU A 86 0.10 -13.16 1.11
C LEU A 86 -1.39 -13.29 0.77
N ARG A 87 -2.11 -12.19 0.98
CA ARG A 87 -3.51 -12.03 0.56
C ARG A 87 -3.67 -10.69 -0.18
N SER A 88 -4.57 -10.67 -1.16
CA SER A 88 -4.87 -9.45 -1.91
C SER A 88 -5.56 -8.42 -1.02
N TYR A 89 -5.22 -7.14 -1.22
CA TYR A 89 -5.85 -5.99 -0.55
C TYR A 89 -7.37 -5.89 -0.75
N LYS A 90 -7.92 -6.52 -1.80
CA LYS A 90 -9.34 -6.43 -2.22
C LYS A 90 -10.35 -6.90 -1.16
N LYS A 91 -9.88 -7.49 -0.06
CA LYS A 91 -10.72 -7.97 1.05
C LYS A 91 -10.48 -7.20 2.35
N LEU A 92 -9.64 -6.16 2.32
CA LEU A 92 -9.44 -5.29 3.48
C LEU A 92 -10.68 -4.44 3.68
N LYS A 93 -11.16 -4.39 4.92
CA LYS A 93 -12.26 -3.53 5.35
C LYS A 93 -11.72 -2.13 5.62
N ILE A 94 -12.35 -1.12 5.04
CA ILE A 94 -11.94 0.28 5.16
C ILE A 94 -13.18 1.11 5.48
N GLU A 95 -13.12 1.88 6.56
CA GLU A 95 -14.16 2.84 6.93
C GLU A 95 -13.66 4.28 6.74
N ARG A 96 -14.58 5.22 6.48
CA ARG A 96 -14.33 6.67 6.57
C ARG A 96 -15.12 7.26 7.74
N ILE A 97 -14.56 8.32 8.31
CA ILE A 97 -15.22 9.18 9.27
C ILE A 97 -15.62 10.46 8.50
N SER A 98 -16.89 10.83 8.55
CA SER A 98 -17.36 12.09 7.96
C SER A 98 -16.91 13.28 8.81
N GLU A 99 -17.08 14.50 8.30
CA GLU A 99 -16.74 15.73 9.04
C GLU A 99 -17.57 15.88 10.33
N ILE A 100 -18.78 15.33 10.33
CA ILE A 100 -19.68 15.27 11.49
C ILE A 100 -19.46 14.01 12.36
N GLY A 101 -18.41 13.22 12.09
CA GLY A 101 -18.03 12.07 12.92
C GLY A 101 -18.74 10.75 12.62
N GLU A 102 -19.58 10.70 11.58
CA GLU A 102 -20.30 9.47 11.21
C GLU A 102 -19.39 8.45 10.53
N LEU A 103 -19.62 7.18 10.84
CA LEU A 103 -18.85 6.07 10.32
C LEU A 103 -19.55 5.47 9.11
N ARG A 104 -18.79 5.27 8.03
CA ARG A 104 -19.29 4.63 6.81
C ARG A 104 -18.30 3.60 6.29
N ASP A 105 -18.80 2.42 5.93
CA ASP A 105 -18.03 1.46 5.14
C ASP A 105 -17.75 2.06 3.75
N ASP A 106 -16.47 2.20 3.42
CA ASP A 106 -15.99 2.77 2.17
C ASP A 106 -15.09 1.78 1.41
N THR A 107 -15.16 0.51 1.78
CA THR A 107 -14.34 -0.57 1.23
C THR A 107 -14.44 -0.64 -0.29
N ASP A 108 -15.67 -0.72 -0.82
CA ASP A 108 -15.89 -0.84 -2.26
C ASP A 108 -15.48 0.41 -3.03
N THR A 109 -15.74 1.60 -2.48
CA THR A 109 -15.36 2.88 -3.09
C THR A 109 -13.85 2.96 -3.23
N ILE A 110 -13.10 2.73 -2.16
CA ILE A 110 -11.63 2.81 -2.16
C ILE A 110 -11.04 1.74 -3.07
N ILE A 111 -11.55 0.51 -3.04
CA ILE A 111 -11.08 -0.56 -3.92
C ILE A 111 -11.37 -0.22 -5.39
N LYS A 112 -12.53 0.34 -5.71
CA LYS A 112 -12.90 0.76 -7.07
C LYS A 112 -12.00 1.89 -7.57
N GLU A 113 -11.71 2.87 -6.71
CA GLU A 113 -10.79 3.97 -6.99
C GLU A 113 -9.39 3.43 -7.31
N ILE A 114 -8.83 2.57 -6.45
CA ILE A 114 -7.50 1.98 -6.65
C ILE A 114 -7.43 1.15 -7.94
N LYS A 115 -8.47 0.36 -8.23
CA LYS A 115 -8.56 -0.39 -9.50
C LYS A 115 -8.55 0.53 -10.73
N SER A 116 -9.07 1.76 -10.60
CA SER A 116 -9.11 2.70 -11.72
C SER A 116 -7.72 3.19 -12.12
N TYR A 117 -6.77 3.27 -11.18
CA TYR A 117 -5.38 3.67 -11.46
C TYR A 117 -4.70 2.71 -12.44
N PHE A 118 -4.94 1.41 -12.30
CA PHE A 118 -4.36 0.40 -13.20
C PHE A 118 -5.03 0.38 -14.59
N LYS A 119 -6.25 0.91 -14.72
CA LYS A 119 -6.93 1.02 -16.03
C LYS A 119 -6.39 2.16 -16.88
N LYS A 120 -5.81 3.18 -16.23
CA LYS A 120 -5.25 4.36 -16.89
C LYS A 120 -3.82 4.57 -16.36
N PRO A 121 -2.84 3.82 -16.91
CA PRO A 121 -1.47 3.83 -16.42
C PRO A 121 -0.87 5.24 -16.36
N LEU A 122 0.04 5.43 -15.41
CA LEU A 122 0.78 6.68 -15.25
C LEU A 122 1.60 6.98 -16.51
N VAL A 123 1.55 8.23 -16.97
CA VAL A 123 2.42 8.75 -18.02
C VAL A 123 3.49 9.61 -17.37
N TYR A 124 4.76 9.32 -17.68
CA TYR A 124 5.88 10.06 -17.10
C TYR A 124 5.85 11.54 -17.51
N LYS A 125 5.99 12.42 -16.51
CA LYS A 125 6.17 13.87 -16.68
C LYS A 125 7.23 14.35 -15.70
N PHE A 126 8.37 14.81 -16.19
CA PHE A 126 9.44 15.33 -15.32
C PHE A 126 8.90 16.49 -14.44
N GLY A 127 9.19 16.44 -13.15
CA GLY A 127 8.68 17.39 -12.15
C GLY A 127 7.23 17.18 -11.73
N GLY A 128 6.49 16.23 -12.34
CA GLY A 128 5.12 15.93 -11.95
C GLY A 128 5.03 15.22 -10.60
N ILE A 129 3.90 15.40 -9.92
CA ILE A 129 3.62 14.80 -8.62
C ILE A 129 3.03 13.41 -8.81
N VAL A 130 3.51 12.44 -8.04
CA VAL A 130 2.98 11.08 -8.03
C VAL A 130 2.88 10.55 -6.61
N ARG A 131 1.98 9.58 -6.45
CA ARG A 131 1.64 8.98 -5.17
C ARG A 131 1.81 7.47 -5.27
N PHE A 132 2.43 6.88 -4.26
CA PHE A 132 2.53 5.43 -4.18
C PHE A 132 1.14 4.84 -3.95
N ILE A 133 0.73 3.86 -4.75
CA ILE A 133 -0.67 3.42 -4.81
C ILE A 133 -1.21 2.95 -3.45
N THR A 134 -0.36 2.35 -2.61
CA THR A 134 -0.78 1.86 -1.28
C THR A 134 -1.13 2.99 -0.31
N LYS A 135 -0.64 4.22 -0.55
CA LYS A 135 -0.89 5.40 0.31
C LYS A 135 -2.37 5.56 0.63
N LYS A 136 -3.25 5.38 -0.35
CA LYS A 136 -4.70 5.50 -0.17
C LYS A 136 -5.22 4.58 0.94
N ILE A 137 -4.77 3.33 0.98
CA ILE A 137 -5.21 2.36 1.99
C ILE A 137 -4.57 2.69 3.33
N GLU A 138 -3.26 2.97 3.33
CA GLU A 138 -2.47 3.23 4.54
C GLU A 138 -3.04 4.41 5.34
N ILE A 139 -3.37 5.53 4.69
CA ILE A 139 -3.89 6.71 5.40
C ILE A 139 -5.29 6.51 6.00
N TYR A 140 -6.04 5.48 5.58
CA TYR A 140 -7.37 5.20 6.13
C TYR A 140 -7.36 4.12 7.21
N LYS A 141 -6.22 3.49 7.49
CA LYS A 141 -6.11 2.55 8.61
C LYS A 141 -6.37 3.30 9.91
N LYS A 142 -7.18 2.68 10.77
CA LYS A 142 -7.55 3.23 12.08
C LYS A 142 -7.37 2.20 13.16
N ARG A 143 -7.06 2.67 14.36
CA ARG A 143 -7.14 1.89 15.59
C ARG A 143 -8.25 2.44 16.46
N SER A 144 -8.90 1.54 17.20
CA SER A 144 -9.82 1.90 18.28
C SER A 144 -9.22 1.51 19.61
N SER A 145 -9.37 2.37 20.61
CA SER A 145 -9.09 2.05 22.00
C SER A 145 -10.26 2.46 22.90
N LYS A 146 -10.33 1.87 24.08
CA LYS A 146 -11.28 2.23 25.15
C LYS A 146 -10.48 2.82 26.30
N LYS A 147 -10.84 4.01 26.74
CA LYS A 147 -10.34 4.60 27.98
C LYS A 147 -11.35 4.30 29.08
N ILE A 148 -10.91 3.55 30.09
CA ILE A 148 -11.71 3.20 31.27
C ILE A 148 -11.16 4.02 32.43
N THR A 149 -12.02 4.71 33.16
CA THR A 149 -11.65 5.45 34.37
C THR A 149 -12.10 4.66 35.59
N GLU A 150 -11.14 4.38 36.47
CA GLU A 150 -11.37 3.71 37.74
C GLU A 150 -11.19 4.72 38.87
N LYS A 151 -12.13 4.73 39.82
CA LYS A 151 -11.98 5.47 41.07
C LYS A 151 -12.19 4.52 42.23
N LYS A 152 -11.21 4.44 43.14
CA LYS A 152 -11.28 3.65 44.37
C LYS A 152 -11.67 2.16 44.16
N GLY A 153 -11.20 1.52 43.09
CA GLY A 153 -11.49 0.10 42.83
C GLY A 153 -12.80 -0.17 42.06
N GLU A 154 -13.59 0.86 41.78
CA GLU A 154 -14.82 0.74 41.01
C GLU A 154 -14.66 1.32 39.61
N ILE A 155 -15.08 0.55 38.61
CA ILE A 155 -15.13 0.98 37.21
C ILE A 155 -16.39 1.83 37.02
N GLU A 156 -16.21 3.11 36.70
CA GLU A 156 -17.30 3.98 36.27
C GLU A 156 -17.75 3.56 34.86
N LYS A 157 -18.70 2.63 34.76
CA LYS A 157 -19.20 2.08 33.48
C LYS A 157 -19.74 3.16 32.53
N ASP A 158 -20.28 4.25 33.08
CA ASP A 158 -20.85 5.36 32.30
C ASP A 158 -19.77 6.27 31.67
N ASN A 159 -18.48 6.08 32.01
CA ASN A 159 -17.37 6.90 31.54
C ASN A 159 -16.42 6.19 30.56
N ILE A 160 -16.83 5.08 29.95
CA ILE A 160 -16.02 4.41 28.93
C ILE A 160 -16.00 5.24 27.64
N LYS A 161 -14.91 5.97 27.40
CA LYS A 161 -14.71 6.75 26.18
C LYS A 161 -14.01 5.89 25.12
N SER A 162 -14.59 5.81 23.93
CA SER A 162 -13.91 5.23 22.77
C SER A 162 -13.14 6.29 22.00
N THR A 163 -11.88 5.99 21.68
CA THR A 163 -11.05 6.86 20.85
C THR A 163 -10.73 6.14 19.55
N ILE A 164 -10.95 6.81 18.43
CA ILE A 164 -10.55 6.34 17.09
C ILE A 164 -9.41 7.22 16.60
N GLN A 165 -8.32 6.60 16.16
CA GLN A 165 -7.13 7.31 15.67
C GLN A 165 -6.66 6.69 14.37
N TYR A 166 -6.17 7.53 13.46
CA TYR A 166 -5.49 7.06 12.25
C TYR A 166 -4.15 6.42 12.61
N VAL A 167 -3.77 5.39 11.85
CA VAL A 167 -2.48 4.69 11.97
C VAL A 167 -1.77 4.82 10.63
N VAL A 168 -0.68 5.57 10.59
CA VAL A 168 -0.03 5.99 9.33
C VAL A 168 1.40 5.46 9.15
N ASN A 169 1.76 4.42 9.91
CA ASN A 169 3.10 3.81 9.98
C ASN A 169 3.72 3.35 8.63
N TYR A 170 2.95 3.34 7.54
CA TYR A 170 3.45 2.97 6.21
C TYR A 170 2.90 3.89 5.12
N ALA A 171 2.33 5.04 5.51
CA ALA A 171 1.85 6.03 4.57
C ALA A 171 3.04 6.80 3.99
N SER A 172 3.15 6.77 2.67
CA SER A 172 4.21 7.51 1.97
C SER A 172 3.88 9.00 1.80
N PRO A 173 4.91 9.86 1.65
CA PRO A 173 4.71 11.23 1.20
C PRO A 173 4.22 11.26 -0.25
N ASP A 174 3.93 12.46 -0.75
CA ASP A 174 3.87 12.68 -2.19
C ASP A 174 5.30 12.75 -2.74
N PHE A 175 5.48 12.33 -3.99
CA PHE A 175 6.79 12.26 -4.63
C PHE A 175 6.84 13.13 -5.88
N VAL A 176 8.03 13.59 -6.24
CA VAL A 176 8.32 14.24 -7.51
C VAL A 176 8.95 13.24 -8.46
N MET A 177 8.41 13.11 -9.67
CA MET A 177 9.03 12.35 -10.76
C MET A 177 10.29 13.07 -11.25
N CYS A 178 11.46 12.44 -11.11
CA CYS A 178 12.74 13.07 -11.45
C CYS A 178 13.61 12.25 -12.42
N GLY A 179 13.12 11.12 -12.92
CA GLY A 179 13.83 10.32 -13.91
C GLY A 179 13.04 9.09 -14.34
N LEU A 180 13.43 8.51 -15.46
CA LEU A 180 12.83 7.30 -16.03
C LEU A 180 13.94 6.46 -16.65
N LYS A 181 13.95 5.15 -16.42
CA LYS A 181 14.86 4.23 -17.12
C LYS A 181 14.20 2.88 -17.38
N LYS A 182 14.77 2.13 -18.33
CA LYS A 182 14.46 0.71 -18.47
C LYS A 182 15.03 -0.05 -17.27
N ASN A 183 14.35 -1.11 -16.87
CA ASN A 183 14.85 -2.00 -15.84
C ASN A 183 16.05 -2.78 -16.39
N ASP A 184 17.14 -2.78 -15.62
CA ASP A 184 18.35 -3.53 -15.95
C ASP A 184 18.13 -5.03 -15.73
N ASP A 185 17.29 -5.38 -14.75
CA ASP A 185 16.79 -6.73 -14.57
C ASP A 185 15.85 -7.11 -15.73
N LYS A 186 16.00 -8.34 -16.23
CA LYS A 186 15.13 -8.91 -17.26
C LYS A 186 14.31 -10.07 -16.71
N ASN A 187 13.22 -10.37 -17.40
CA ASN A 187 12.49 -11.62 -17.19
C ASN A 187 13.43 -12.80 -17.44
N LEU A 188 13.42 -13.77 -16.52
CA LEU A 188 14.22 -14.98 -16.64
C LEU A 188 13.30 -16.17 -16.90
N PHE A 189 13.79 -17.10 -17.71
CA PHE A 189 13.09 -18.32 -18.07
C PHE A 189 13.99 -19.52 -17.79
N TYR A 190 13.37 -20.66 -17.49
CA TYR A 190 14.04 -21.96 -17.51
C TYR A 190 14.29 -22.40 -18.95
N GLU A 191 15.18 -23.39 -19.14
CA GLU A 191 15.50 -23.97 -20.46
C GLU A 191 14.25 -24.48 -21.20
N ASN A 192 13.25 -24.94 -20.45
CA ASN A 192 11.97 -25.39 -21.00
C ASN A 192 11.00 -24.24 -21.35
N GLY A 193 11.46 -22.98 -21.34
CA GLY A 193 10.67 -21.78 -21.62
C GLY A 193 9.73 -21.34 -20.50
N GLN A 194 9.67 -22.05 -19.36
CA GLN A 194 8.83 -21.63 -18.24
C GLN A 194 9.40 -20.40 -17.53
N VAL A 195 8.54 -19.46 -17.16
CA VAL A 195 8.93 -18.26 -16.41
C VAL A 195 9.58 -18.64 -15.09
N LYS A 196 10.76 -18.07 -14.83
CA LYS A 196 11.54 -18.20 -13.59
C LYS A 196 11.49 -16.91 -12.75
N LYS A 197 11.64 -15.76 -13.39
CA LYS A 197 11.58 -14.42 -12.76
C LYS A 197 10.79 -13.47 -13.63
N GLN A 198 9.89 -12.70 -13.04
CA GLN A 198 9.21 -11.57 -13.69
C GLN A 198 9.54 -10.28 -12.97
N VAL A 199 9.84 -9.23 -13.73
CA VAL A 199 10.13 -7.88 -13.26
C VAL A 199 9.38 -6.84 -14.12
N SER A 200 9.25 -5.61 -13.63
CA SER A 200 8.74 -4.50 -14.46
C SER A 200 9.78 -4.10 -15.50
N GLU A 201 9.32 -3.64 -16.66
CA GLU A 201 10.19 -3.18 -17.74
C GLU A 201 10.69 -1.74 -17.52
N THR A 202 9.92 -0.93 -16.79
CA THR A 202 10.15 0.52 -16.67
C THR A 202 10.21 0.93 -15.20
N LEU A 203 11.29 1.61 -14.84
CA LEU A 203 11.51 2.15 -13.50
C LEU A 203 11.39 3.68 -13.52
N LEU A 204 10.54 4.20 -12.65
CA LEU A 204 10.38 5.61 -12.34
C LEU A 204 11.30 5.99 -11.20
N LYS A 205 12.08 7.06 -11.36
CA LYS A 205 12.82 7.70 -10.28
C LYS A 205 11.91 8.69 -9.60
N VAL A 206 11.70 8.50 -8.30
CA VAL A 206 10.93 9.41 -7.45
C VAL A 206 11.84 10.08 -6.43
N LYS A 207 11.53 11.33 -6.09
CA LYS A 207 12.24 12.16 -5.11
C LYS A 207 11.28 12.66 -4.04
N TRP A 208 11.73 12.66 -2.78
CA TRP A 208 11.00 13.23 -1.65
C TRP A 208 11.98 13.77 -0.60
N PHE A 209 11.49 14.63 0.29
CA PHE A 209 12.26 15.05 1.45
C PHE A 209 12.19 13.97 2.53
N ASN A 210 13.35 13.49 2.99
CA ASN A 210 13.47 12.56 4.09
C ASN A 210 13.71 13.35 5.39
N PRO A 211 12.71 13.46 6.29
CA PRO A 211 12.84 14.24 7.51
C PRO A 211 13.79 13.61 8.54
N ILE A 212 13.97 12.28 8.50
CA ILE A 212 14.86 11.54 9.40
C ILE A 212 16.32 11.88 9.09
N GLN A 213 16.66 11.96 7.79
CA GLN A 213 18.02 12.27 7.33
C GLN A 213 18.25 13.75 7.01
N LYS A 214 17.21 14.59 7.08
CA LYS A 214 17.21 16.03 6.71
C LYS A 214 17.77 16.30 5.30
N LYS A 215 17.50 15.42 4.34
CA LYS A 215 17.94 15.56 2.95
C LYS A 215 16.90 14.98 1.99
N PHE A 216 17.05 15.25 0.71
CA PHE A 216 16.23 14.56 -0.29
C PHE A 216 16.70 13.12 -0.48
N SER A 217 15.74 12.20 -0.53
CA SER A 217 15.93 10.82 -0.93
C SER A 217 15.39 10.62 -2.34
N GLU A 218 16.00 9.69 -3.06
CA GLU A 218 15.60 9.32 -4.42
C GLU A 218 15.66 7.81 -4.57
N GLN A 219 14.71 7.22 -5.30
CA GLN A 219 14.71 5.78 -5.56
C GLN A 219 14.05 5.46 -6.91
N PHE A 220 14.59 4.46 -7.60
CA PHE A 220 13.96 3.85 -8.77
C PHE A 220 13.04 2.71 -8.35
N LEU A 221 11.78 2.78 -8.77
CA LEU A 221 10.76 1.76 -8.53
C LEU A 221 9.91 1.54 -9.78
N PRO A 222 9.26 0.37 -9.95
CA PRO A 222 8.36 0.11 -11.06
C PRO A 222 7.34 1.24 -11.27
N ILE A 223 7.18 1.72 -12.50
CA ILE A 223 6.25 2.83 -12.78
C ILE A 223 4.81 2.49 -12.39
N GLU A 224 4.44 1.21 -12.42
CA GLU A 224 3.14 0.68 -12.02
C GLU A 224 2.85 0.83 -10.53
N PHE A 225 3.82 1.26 -9.73
CA PHE A 225 3.66 1.50 -8.29
C PHE A 225 3.02 2.85 -7.97
N PHE A 226 2.90 3.72 -8.97
CA PHE A 226 2.53 5.10 -8.78
C PHE A 226 1.30 5.50 -9.57
N THR A 227 0.64 6.55 -9.09
CA THR A 227 -0.45 7.22 -9.79
C THR A 227 -0.40 8.72 -9.52
N ASP A 228 -0.82 9.50 -10.50
CA ASP A 228 -1.04 10.94 -10.45
C ASP A 228 -2.53 11.29 -10.21
N ARG A 229 -3.39 10.29 -9.97
CA ARG A 229 -4.86 10.44 -9.92
C ARG A 229 -5.46 10.21 -8.55
N MET A 230 -4.60 10.01 -7.56
CA MET A 230 -5.05 9.75 -6.20
C MET A 230 -5.42 11.08 -5.56
N ASN A 231 -6.72 11.29 -5.37
CA ASN A 231 -7.23 12.53 -4.81
C ASN A 231 -7.53 12.35 -3.32
N PHE A 232 -7.19 13.36 -2.53
CA PHE A 232 -7.67 13.51 -1.16
C PHE A 232 -8.57 14.74 -1.13
N LYS A 233 -9.64 14.73 -0.34
CA LYS A 233 -10.72 15.74 -0.36
C LYS A 233 -10.26 17.21 -0.36
N SER A 234 -9.01 17.50 0.03
CA SER A 234 -8.40 18.83 -0.04
C SER A 234 -8.27 19.41 -1.46
N GLU A 235 -8.17 18.60 -2.52
CA GLU A 235 -7.93 19.09 -3.89
C GLU A 235 -9.20 19.58 -4.61
N VAL A 236 -10.41 19.28 -4.10
CA VAL A 236 -11.68 19.74 -4.72
C VAL A 236 -11.89 21.25 -4.52
N LEU A 237 -11.26 21.85 -3.50
CA LEU A 237 -11.43 23.27 -3.20
C LEU A 237 -10.73 24.18 -4.22
N GLU A 238 -9.63 23.75 -4.84
CA GLU A 238 -8.92 24.61 -5.81
C GLU A 238 -9.59 24.62 -7.19
N GLU A 239 -10.12 23.49 -7.67
CA GLU A 239 -10.83 23.43 -8.96
C GLU A 239 -12.18 24.18 -8.92
N GLU A 240 -12.87 24.20 -7.77
CA GLU A 240 -14.10 24.98 -7.59
C GLU A 240 -13.86 26.49 -7.40
N LEU A 241 -12.69 26.90 -6.93
CA LEU A 241 -12.32 28.32 -6.81
C LEU A 241 -11.84 28.88 -8.16
N VAL A 242 -11.01 28.13 -8.90
CA VAL A 242 -10.53 28.55 -10.23
C VAL A 242 -11.66 28.59 -11.26
N SER A 243 -12.66 27.71 -11.18
CA SER A 243 -13.82 27.73 -12.08
C SER A 243 -14.82 28.88 -11.78
N LYS A 244 -14.80 29.45 -10.57
CA LYS A 244 -15.66 30.61 -10.20
C LYS A 244 -15.05 31.96 -10.57
N GLU A 245 -13.73 32.06 -10.70
CA GLU A 245 -13.05 33.33 -11.06
C GLU A 245 -13.01 33.62 -12.57
N VAL A 246 -13.40 32.67 -13.43
CA VAL A 246 -13.30 32.81 -14.91
C VAL A 246 -14.65 33.12 -15.57
N THR A 247 -15.61 33.71 -14.85
CA THR A 247 -16.79 34.34 -15.51
C THR A 247 -16.59 35.86 -15.55
N PRO A 248 -16.20 36.44 -16.70
CA PRO A 248 -16.23 37.89 -16.86
C PRO A 248 -17.69 38.33 -16.94
N ASN A 249 -18.07 39.26 -16.07
CA ASN A 249 -19.30 40.05 -16.25
C ASN A 249 -19.33 40.64 -17.65
N GLN A 250 -20.19 40.11 -18.51
CA GLN A 250 -20.63 40.79 -19.72
C GLN A 250 -21.87 41.62 -19.35
N SER A 251 -21.65 42.92 -19.24
CA SER A 251 -22.69 43.96 -19.29
C SER A 251 -22.49 44.77 -20.56
#